data_AF-A0A959ND69-F1
#
_entry.id   AF-A0A959ND69-F1
#
_cell.length_a   1.000
_cell.length_b   1.000
_cell.length_c   1.000
_cell.angle_alpha   90.00
_cell.angle_beta   90.00
_cell.angle_gamma   90.00
#
_symmetry.space_group_name_H-M   'P 1'
#
loop_
_entity.id
_entity.type
_entity.pdbx_description
1 polymer ?
#
loop_
_entity_poly.entity_id
_entity_poly.type
_entity_poly.pdbx_seq_one_letter_code
_entity_poly.pdbx_strand_id
1 'polypeptide(L)'
;MKATRRTGEIKIDGIPDEAGWKDATPMTDLVEFRPTPGAKENEATKTVAYLLYDDEGIYFGGYCYERTKDSIAIELSGRDGFGTNDYVGLVLDTYHDKQNGFEYFVTPLNEQWDAKMSNSGREDFSWDG
;
A
#
# COMPACT_ATOMS: atom_id res chain seq x y z
N MET A 1 5.45 -0.30 14.20
CA MET A 1 5.57 1.10 13.75
C MET A 1 4.40 1.90 14.31
N LYS A 2 4.50 3.22 14.46
CA LYS A 2 3.39 4.12 14.84
C LYS A 2 3.15 5.10 13.68
N ALA A 3 1.89 5.35 13.34
CA ALA A 3 1.52 6.39 12.41
C ALA A 3 1.78 7.78 13.02
N THR A 4 2.14 8.75 12.18
CA THR A 4 2.37 10.14 12.61
C THR A 4 1.17 11.00 12.21
N ARG A 5 0.70 11.89 13.09
CA ARG A 5 -0.36 12.85 12.70
C ARG A 5 0.21 13.85 11.70
N ARG A 6 -0.43 14.06 10.55
CA ARG A 6 0.09 14.97 9.52
C ARG A 6 0.19 16.41 10.01
N THR A 7 1.16 17.13 9.47
CA THR A 7 1.31 18.59 9.60
C THR A 7 1.15 19.22 8.22
N GLY A 8 0.35 20.29 8.13
CA GLY A 8 0.03 20.91 6.85
C GLY A 8 -0.87 20.06 5.94
N GLU A 9 -1.13 20.55 4.74
CA GLU A 9 -1.89 19.86 3.70
C GLU A 9 -1.04 18.80 3.00
N ILE A 10 -1.66 17.67 2.65
CA ILE A 10 -1.04 16.59 1.87
C ILE A 10 -1.76 16.53 0.54
N LYS A 11 -1.03 16.67 -0.58
CA LYS A 11 -1.61 16.49 -1.91
C LYS A 11 -1.50 15.04 -2.31
N ILE A 12 -2.54 14.53 -2.95
CA ILE A 12 -2.58 13.16 -3.47
C ILE A 12 -2.21 13.22 -4.96
N ASP A 13 -0.92 13.44 -5.24
CA ASP A 13 -0.37 13.49 -6.61
C ASP A 13 0.69 12.41 -6.88
N GLY A 14 0.93 11.52 -5.90
CA GLY A 14 1.90 10.44 -5.98
C GLY A 14 3.34 10.83 -5.62
N ILE A 15 3.58 12.08 -5.20
CA ILE A 15 4.91 12.58 -4.84
C ILE A 15 4.91 12.97 -3.35
N PRO A 16 5.49 12.14 -2.44
CA PRO A 16 5.48 12.43 -1.01
C PRO A 16 6.59 13.44 -0.64
N ASP A 17 6.45 14.70 -1.05
CA ASP A 17 7.46 15.76 -0.85
C ASP A 17 7.04 16.87 0.15
N GLU A 18 5.80 16.85 0.62
CA GLU A 18 5.30 17.81 1.62
C GLU A 18 5.97 17.65 2.98
N ALA A 19 5.92 18.73 3.77
CA ALA A 19 6.52 18.78 5.10
C ALA A 19 5.99 17.67 6.02
N GLY A 20 4.71 17.33 5.94
CA GLY A 20 4.11 16.26 6.74
C GLY A 20 4.77 14.89 6.54
N TRP A 21 5.30 14.59 5.35
CA TRP A 21 6.00 13.34 5.07
C TRP A 21 7.41 13.31 5.65
N LYS A 22 8.07 14.46 5.78
CA LYS A 22 9.47 14.54 6.27
C LYS A 22 9.61 14.14 7.73
N ASP A 23 8.58 14.39 8.52
CA ASP A 23 8.52 14.02 9.94
C ASP A 23 7.94 12.60 10.15
N ALA A 24 7.47 11.95 9.09
CA ALA A 24 6.93 10.61 9.16
C ALA A 24 8.04 9.59 9.42
N THR A 25 7.78 8.62 10.31
CA THR A 25 8.70 7.50 10.48
C THR A 25 8.57 6.58 9.26
N PRO A 26 9.66 6.30 8.52
CA PRO A 26 9.59 5.41 7.37
C PRO A 26 9.31 3.97 7.81
N MET A 27 8.48 3.29 7.04
CA MET A 27 8.37 1.84 6.99
C MET A 27 9.49 1.32 6.10
N THR A 28 10.45 0.63 6.70
CA THR A 28 11.57 -0.04 6.03
C THR A 28 11.68 -1.46 6.55
N ASP A 29 12.64 -2.22 6.00
CA ASP A 29 12.96 -3.57 6.44
C ASP A 29 11.76 -4.51 6.27
N LEU A 30 11.03 -4.30 5.17
CA LEU A 30 9.95 -5.19 4.79
C LEU A 30 10.50 -6.59 4.52
N VAL A 31 9.68 -7.58 4.84
CA VAL A 31 10.04 -8.98 4.67
C VAL A 31 9.19 -9.60 3.58
N GLU A 32 9.81 -10.50 2.85
CA GLU A 32 9.15 -11.25 1.79
C GLU A 32 8.12 -12.20 2.40
N PHE A 33 6.89 -12.17 1.89
CA PHE A 33 5.88 -13.15 2.27
C PHE A 33 6.04 -14.45 1.45
N ARG A 34 6.39 -14.31 0.16
CA ARG A 34 6.63 -15.38 -0.81
C ARG A 34 7.60 -14.91 -1.89
N PRO A 35 8.37 -15.82 -2.52
CA PRO A 35 8.46 -17.26 -2.27
C PRO A 35 9.26 -17.69 -1.02
N THR A 36 10.00 -16.79 -0.39
CA THR A 36 10.94 -17.06 0.73
C THR A 36 10.49 -16.31 1.98
N PRO A 37 9.54 -16.85 2.77
CA PRO A 37 8.97 -16.16 3.91
C PRO A 37 10.02 -15.66 4.90
N GLY A 38 9.96 -14.38 5.25
CA GLY A 38 10.84 -13.76 6.24
C GLY A 38 12.23 -13.35 5.71
N ALA A 39 12.52 -13.56 4.42
CA ALA A 39 13.71 -13.00 3.80
C ALA A 39 13.64 -11.47 3.86
N LYS A 40 14.78 -10.82 4.10
CA LYS A 40 14.90 -9.37 4.02
C LYS A 40 14.74 -8.91 2.58
N GLU A 41 14.08 -7.78 2.37
CA GLU A 41 14.01 -7.14 1.06
C GLU A 41 15.40 -6.91 0.45
N ASN A 42 15.48 -7.01 -0.88
CA ASN A 42 16.70 -6.68 -1.61
C ASN A 42 16.84 -5.16 -1.70
N GLU A 43 18.00 -4.62 -1.36
CA GLU A 43 18.26 -3.17 -1.44
C GLU A 43 17.97 -2.57 -2.83
N ALA A 44 18.13 -3.34 -3.90
CA ALA A 44 17.87 -2.87 -5.27
C ALA A 44 16.37 -2.82 -5.64
N THR A 45 15.50 -3.46 -4.85
CA THR A 45 14.05 -3.55 -5.09
C THR A 45 13.24 -3.28 -3.81
N LYS A 46 13.81 -2.49 -2.90
CA LYS A 46 13.22 -2.23 -1.58
C LYS A 46 12.02 -1.31 -1.69
N THR A 47 11.17 -1.32 -0.66
CA THR A 47 10.06 -0.36 -0.55
C THR A 47 10.22 0.49 0.70
N VAL A 48 10.04 1.80 0.54
CA VAL A 48 10.01 2.76 1.65
C VAL A 48 8.64 3.40 1.66
N ALA A 49 7.86 3.14 2.69
CA ALA A 49 6.50 3.69 2.82
C ALA A 49 6.37 4.56 4.07
N TYR A 50 5.33 5.38 4.11
CA TYR A 50 5.02 6.28 5.21
C TYR A 50 3.52 6.19 5.50
N LEU A 51 3.17 6.32 6.77
CA LEU A 51 1.78 6.32 7.22
C LEU A 51 1.52 7.57 8.06
N LEU A 52 0.69 8.45 7.52
CA LEU A 52 0.18 9.63 8.21
C LEU A 52 -1.31 9.48 8.50
N TYR A 53 -1.83 10.27 9.43
CA TYR A 53 -3.26 10.35 9.69
C TYR A 53 -3.68 11.74 10.19
N ASP A 54 -4.96 12.01 10.14
CA ASP A 54 -5.62 13.09 10.86
C ASP A 54 -7.04 12.65 11.28
N ASP A 55 -7.94 13.61 11.47
CA ASP A 55 -9.32 13.36 11.87
C ASP A 55 -10.22 13.02 10.66
N GLU A 56 -9.72 13.18 9.43
CA GLU A 56 -10.45 12.96 8.17
C GLU A 56 -10.05 11.66 7.47
N GLY A 57 -8.80 11.22 7.62
CA GLY A 57 -8.31 10.05 6.93
C GLY A 57 -6.92 9.56 7.31
N ILE A 58 -6.54 8.49 6.62
CA ILE A 58 -5.22 7.87 6.66
C ILE A 58 -4.55 8.14 5.31
N TYR A 59 -3.29 8.54 5.35
CA TYR A 59 -2.51 8.85 4.16
C TYR A 59 -1.35 7.86 4.10
N PHE A 60 -1.30 7.09 3.02
CA PHE A 60 -0.24 6.14 2.74
C PHE A 60 0.49 6.59 1.48
N GLY A 61 1.81 6.67 1.55
CA GLY A 61 2.64 7.13 0.44
C GLY A 61 4.07 6.62 0.58
N GLY A 62 4.84 6.62 -0.50
CA GLY A 62 6.19 6.08 -0.48
C GLY A 62 6.75 5.81 -1.86
N TYR A 63 7.83 5.04 -1.87
CA TYR A 63 8.57 4.65 -3.07
C TYR A 63 8.77 3.14 -3.08
N CYS A 64 8.36 2.50 -4.18
CA CYS A 64 8.74 1.13 -4.52
C CYS A 64 9.90 1.21 -5.51
N TYR A 65 11.09 0.81 -5.08
CA TYR A 65 12.27 0.78 -5.95
C TYR A 65 12.29 -0.48 -6.78
N GLU A 66 12.82 -0.37 -8.00
CA GLU A 66 12.97 -1.50 -8.89
C GLU A 66 14.23 -1.34 -9.75
N ARG A 67 14.83 -2.45 -10.22
CA ARG A 67 16.12 -2.47 -10.92
C ARG A 67 16.05 -1.72 -12.25
N THR A 68 14.97 -1.89 -12.98
CA THR A 68 14.72 -1.24 -14.27
C THR A 68 13.24 -0.87 -14.37
N LYS A 69 12.89 0.04 -15.28
CA LYS A 69 11.46 0.34 -15.53
C LYS A 69 10.73 -0.86 -16.16
N ASP A 70 11.45 -1.67 -16.94
CA ASP A 70 10.90 -2.81 -17.68
C ASP A 70 10.56 -4.01 -16.77
N SER A 71 11.04 -4.04 -15.53
CA SER A 71 10.65 -5.07 -14.56
C SER A 71 9.37 -4.73 -13.80
N ILE A 72 8.81 -3.54 -13.99
CA ILE A 72 7.50 -3.18 -13.43
C ILE A 72 6.42 -3.75 -14.35
N ALA A 73 5.64 -4.68 -13.85
CA ALA A 73 4.54 -5.27 -14.59
C ALA A 73 3.39 -4.25 -14.74
N ILE A 74 3.12 -3.86 -15.98
CA ILE A 74 2.04 -2.94 -16.34
C ILE A 74 1.17 -3.57 -17.44
N GLU A 75 -0.06 -3.91 -17.11
CA GLU A 75 -1.08 -4.39 -18.02
C GLU A 75 -2.34 -3.54 -17.86
N LEU A 76 -2.88 -3.02 -18.96
CA LEU A 76 -4.21 -2.40 -18.94
C LEU A 76 -5.25 -3.52 -18.99
N SER A 77 -5.61 -4.06 -17.83
CA SER A 77 -6.61 -5.13 -17.70
C SER A 77 -8.06 -4.62 -17.67
N GLY A 78 -8.26 -3.30 -17.59
CA GLY A 78 -9.59 -2.69 -17.51
C GLY A 78 -10.21 -2.83 -16.11
N ARG A 79 -11.45 -2.34 -15.96
CA ARG A 79 -12.14 -2.33 -14.67
C ARG A 79 -12.31 -3.75 -14.12
N ASP A 80 -12.06 -3.93 -12.82
CA ASP A 80 -12.34 -5.15 -12.05
C ASP A 80 -11.39 -6.35 -12.31
N GLY A 81 -10.14 -6.12 -12.77
CA GLY A 81 -9.13 -7.18 -12.86
C GLY A 81 -7.70 -6.71 -12.59
N PHE A 82 -6.99 -7.37 -11.66
CA PHE A 82 -5.56 -7.12 -11.39
C PHE A 82 -4.67 -7.35 -12.62
N GLY A 83 -5.09 -8.21 -13.55
CA GLY A 83 -4.24 -8.61 -14.68
C GLY A 83 -2.90 -9.15 -14.21
N THR A 84 -1.86 -8.94 -15.02
CA THR A 84 -0.47 -9.12 -14.63
C THR A 84 0.13 -7.74 -14.32
N ASN A 85 -0.31 -7.14 -13.22
CA ASN A 85 0.21 -5.87 -12.72
C ASN A 85 0.93 -6.04 -11.39
N ASP A 86 1.96 -5.22 -11.19
CA ASP A 86 2.42 -4.91 -9.84
C ASP A 86 1.39 -4.04 -9.14
N TYR A 87 1.31 -4.15 -7.81
CA TYR A 87 0.42 -3.32 -7.01
C TYR A 87 0.99 -3.12 -5.60
N VAL A 88 0.53 -2.06 -4.95
CA VAL A 88 0.72 -1.84 -3.53
C VAL A 88 -0.63 -1.96 -2.85
N GLY A 89 -0.67 -2.70 -1.73
CA GLY A 89 -1.88 -2.92 -0.94
C GLY A 89 -1.73 -2.46 0.50
N LEU A 90 -2.80 -1.89 1.05
CA LEU A 90 -2.95 -1.58 2.47
C LEU A 90 -4.11 -2.40 3.04
N VAL A 91 -3.83 -3.18 4.09
CA VAL A 91 -4.84 -3.97 4.82
C VAL A 91 -5.00 -3.40 6.22
N LEU A 92 -6.22 -3.03 6.58
CA LEU A 92 -6.57 -2.37 7.84
C LEU A 92 -7.57 -3.18 8.64
N ASP A 93 -7.18 -3.60 9.84
CA ASP A 93 -8.10 -4.09 10.88
C ASP A 93 -8.62 -2.88 11.69
N THR A 94 -9.70 -2.27 11.22
CA THR A 94 -10.28 -1.06 11.81
C THR A 94 -11.01 -1.32 13.12
N TYR A 95 -11.40 -2.58 13.38
CA TYR A 95 -12.12 -2.98 14.60
C TYR A 95 -11.20 -3.61 15.66
N HIS A 96 -9.94 -3.87 15.32
CA HIS A 96 -8.96 -4.56 16.14
C HIS A 96 -9.46 -5.93 16.63
N ASP A 97 -10.22 -6.63 15.79
CA ASP A 97 -10.80 -7.93 16.11
C ASP A 97 -9.95 -9.11 15.61
N LYS A 98 -8.90 -8.82 14.82
CA LYS A 98 -7.97 -9.77 14.20
C LYS A 98 -8.65 -10.79 13.30
N GLN A 99 -9.83 -10.47 12.80
CA GLN A 99 -10.69 -11.34 12.03
C GLN A 99 -11.12 -10.70 10.72
N ASN A 100 -11.37 -9.39 10.73
CA ASN A 100 -11.83 -8.66 9.56
C ASN A 100 -10.80 -7.61 9.13
N GLY A 101 -10.74 -7.36 7.83
CA GLY A 101 -9.84 -6.38 7.24
C GLY A 101 -10.52 -5.62 6.10
N PHE A 102 -10.14 -4.37 5.94
CA PHE A 102 -10.41 -3.58 4.74
C PHE A 102 -9.13 -3.49 3.94
N GLU A 103 -9.23 -3.77 2.64
CA GLU A 103 -8.09 -3.82 1.75
C GLU A 103 -8.26 -2.76 0.68
N TYR A 104 -7.17 -2.06 0.38
CA TYR A 104 -7.11 -1.05 -0.66
C TYR A 104 -5.85 -1.27 -1.47
N PHE A 105 -5.99 -1.32 -2.79
CA PHE A 105 -4.91 -1.60 -3.72
C PHE A 105 -4.79 -0.52 -4.77
N VAL A 106 -3.57 -0.24 -5.20
CA VAL A 106 -3.29 0.64 -6.34
C VAL A 106 -2.18 0.08 -7.21
N THR A 107 -2.36 0.13 -8.54
CA THR A 107 -1.32 -0.24 -9.51
C THR A 107 -0.48 0.96 -9.94
N PRO A 108 0.67 0.76 -10.62
CA PRO A 108 1.45 1.84 -11.22
C PRO A 108 0.66 2.72 -12.21
N LEU A 109 -0.46 2.22 -12.75
CA LEU A 109 -1.35 2.95 -13.65
C LEU A 109 -2.50 3.65 -12.92
N ASN A 110 -2.47 3.68 -11.58
CA ASN A 110 -3.50 4.28 -10.73
C ASN A 110 -4.88 3.64 -10.86
N GLU A 111 -4.94 2.36 -11.27
CA GLU A 111 -6.15 1.56 -11.11
C GLU A 111 -6.28 1.17 -9.63
N GLN A 112 -7.50 1.25 -9.09
CA GLN A 112 -7.78 1.08 -7.67
C GLN A 112 -8.77 -0.06 -7.47
N TRP A 113 -8.55 -0.82 -6.40
CA TRP A 113 -9.46 -1.85 -5.93
C TRP A 113 -9.60 -1.77 -4.44
N ASP A 114 -10.75 -2.22 -3.97
CA ASP A 114 -10.97 -2.46 -2.56
C ASP A 114 -11.56 -3.86 -2.34
N ALA A 115 -11.37 -4.36 -1.12
CA ALA A 115 -11.98 -5.60 -0.69
C ALA A 115 -12.23 -5.63 0.81
N LYS A 116 -13.13 -6.51 1.22
CA LYS A 116 -13.26 -6.91 2.62
C LYS A 116 -12.69 -8.31 2.80
N MET A 117 -11.78 -8.45 3.76
CA MET A 117 -11.35 -9.74 4.26
C MET A 117 -12.19 -10.14 5.47
N SER A 118 -12.60 -11.40 5.50
CA SER A 118 -13.26 -12.01 6.65
C SER A 118 -12.44 -13.14 7.25
N ASN A 119 -12.77 -13.56 8.47
CA ASN A 119 -12.12 -14.67 9.18
C ASN A 119 -12.17 -16.02 8.41
N SER A 120 -13.00 -16.12 7.36
CA SER A 120 -13.01 -17.29 6.47
C SER A 120 -11.80 -17.36 5.53
N GLY A 121 -10.92 -16.36 5.55
CA GLY A 121 -9.78 -16.23 4.63
C GLY A 121 -10.20 -15.90 3.20
N ARG A 122 -11.42 -15.36 3.03
CA ARG A 122 -11.95 -14.91 1.74
C ARG A 122 -11.94 -13.39 1.69
N GLU A 123 -11.39 -12.90 0.58
CA GLU A 123 -11.49 -11.51 0.12
C GLU A 123 -12.79 -11.37 -0.68
N ASP A 124 -13.57 -10.34 -0.37
CA ASP A 124 -14.76 -9.94 -1.09
C ASP A 124 -14.47 -8.64 -1.86
N PHE A 125 -14.07 -8.82 -3.12
CA PHE A 125 -13.83 -7.74 -4.10
C PHE A 125 -15.11 -7.14 -4.69
N SER A 126 -16.30 -7.58 -4.24
CA SER A 126 -17.57 -6.93 -4.62
C SER A 126 -17.91 -5.75 -3.71
N TRP A 127 -17.08 -5.52 -2.69
CA TRP A 127 -17.13 -4.30 -1.90
C TRP A 127 -16.77 -3.09 -2.78
N ASP A 128 -17.30 -1.93 -2.42
CA ASP A 128 -17.11 -0.64 -3.11
C ASP A 128 -17.18 0.43 -2.00
N GLY A 129 -16.01 0.79 -1.49
CA GLY A 129 -15.80 1.53 -0.24
C GLY A 129 -15.98 3.04 -0.31
#